data_AF-A0AAE3XRQ8-F1
#
_entry.id   AF-A0AAE3XRQ8-F1
#
_cell.length_a   1.000
_cell.length_b   1.000
_cell.length_c   1.000
_cell.angle_alpha   90.00
_cell.angle_beta   90.00
_cell.angle_gamma   90.00
#
_symmetry.space_group_name_H-M   'P 1'
#
loop_
_entity.id
_entity.type
_entity.pdbx_description
1 polymer ?
#
loop_
_entity_poly.entity_id
_entity_poly.type
_entity_poly.pdbx_seq_one_letter_code
_entity_poly.pdbx_strand_id
1 'polypeptide(L)'
;MQNFIKTSFFIYIFIIFCSLNNAFAQSRFHEGEITNTNGKKEKGYIFIRKLEKTPQSIEFKKSIEDKESTSYSCHDLTEFTVLGDKYVSAIVESEISSRINNLSESPVLETTSDTTFVQVLMDGSKKLYYYKNEMGNENFYILYEDNLKLLTYKKYSTFNKETERKANAENKRYISELALYLNECPNTSELLKTTTYNKKNLLKLYKKYYNCIDEPQTNYPKKEKTHIINIGALAGATFSNLSFSSANPSSREKEYLHRGNFENKPSAFIGASFEYHFPIYRNKLSFYNELFYSSARYNSSYTNGILDNDVFESTINMNFIKMVNMIRFRFLLPNDQNIFINFGYGTSFTINSENEKTVYRERLGETTIEKSEAVDKIPNTILSFNSGIGYQYKNISIEGRYEISYPHYMESMVFSSKNKNYNIVFSYRFLQKIKTKKAK
;
A
#
# COMPACT_ATOMS: atom_id res chain seq x y z
N MET A 1 -31.24 29.47 5.32
CA MET A 1 -31.43 28.26 4.46
C MET A 1 -30.11 27.61 4.03
N GLN A 2 -29.13 28.36 3.50
CA GLN A 2 -27.84 27.80 3.03
C GLN A 2 -27.01 27.07 4.10
N ASN A 3 -27.00 27.55 5.35
CA ASN A 3 -26.26 26.86 6.43
C ASN A 3 -26.89 25.53 6.84
N PHE A 4 -28.22 25.41 6.75
CA PHE A 4 -28.96 24.19 7.11
C PHE A 4 -28.75 23.06 6.09
N ILE A 5 -28.62 23.43 4.81
CA ILE A 5 -28.31 22.50 3.71
C ILE A 5 -26.86 21.98 3.85
N LYS A 6 -25.92 22.83 4.26
CA LYS A 6 -24.53 22.42 4.51
C LYS A 6 -24.40 21.45 5.69
N THR A 7 -25.07 21.69 6.82
CA THR A 7 -25.05 20.76 7.95
C THR A 7 -25.73 19.44 7.64
N SER A 8 -26.88 19.44 6.94
CA SER A 8 -27.54 18.20 6.51
C SER A 8 -26.68 17.37 5.56
N PHE A 9 -25.99 17.99 4.61
CA PHE A 9 -25.11 17.29 3.67
C PHE A 9 -23.93 16.59 4.37
N PHE A 10 -23.31 17.25 5.36
CA PHE A 10 -22.25 16.65 6.17
C PHE A 10 -22.75 15.48 7.03
N ILE A 11 -23.98 15.57 7.57
CA ILE A 11 -24.60 14.49 8.34
C ILE A 11 -24.89 13.27 7.45
N TYR A 12 -25.41 13.47 6.23
CA TYR A 12 -25.61 12.37 5.27
C TYR A 12 -24.29 11.72 4.83
N ILE A 13 -23.24 12.50 4.59
CA ILE A 13 -21.89 11.96 4.30
C ILE A 13 -21.36 11.18 5.49
N PHE A 14 -21.55 11.67 6.72
CA PHE A 14 -21.11 10.99 7.93
C PHE A 14 -21.88 9.67 8.15
N ILE A 15 -23.19 9.65 7.90
CA ILE A 15 -24.02 8.42 7.99
C ILE A 15 -23.61 7.41 6.92
N ILE A 16 -23.34 7.85 5.68
CA ILE A 16 -22.80 6.97 4.62
C ILE A 16 -21.43 6.44 5.03
N PHE A 17 -20.53 7.28 5.54
CA PHE A 17 -19.21 6.88 6.02
C PHE A 17 -19.29 5.90 7.22
N CYS A 18 -20.22 6.11 8.15
CA CYS A 18 -20.49 5.21 9.27
C CYS A 18 -21.07 3.87 8.81
N SER A 19 -21.98 3.86 7.82
CA SER A 19 -22.55 2.63 7.27
C SER A 19 -21.53 1.78 6.50
N LEU A 20 -20.51 2.40 5.93
CA LEU A 20 -19.38 1.70 5.29
C LEU A 20 -18.48 0.98 6.30
N ASN A 21 -18.43 1.39 7.57
CA ASN A 21 -17.61 0.70 8.58
C ASN A 21 -18.07 -0.74 8.87
N ASN A 22 -19.37 -1.04 8.69
CA ASN A 22 -19.87 -2.41 8.80
C ASN A 22 -19.39 -3.30 7.64
N ALA A 23 -19.01 -2.72 6.49
CA ALA A 23 -18.41 -3.44 5.36
C ALA A 23 -16.87 -3.61 5.50
N PHE A 24 -16.23 -2.83 6.39
CA PHE A 24 -14.79 -2.93 6.65
C PHE A 24 -14.39 -4.05 7.63
N ALA A 25 -15.38 -4.69 8.28
CA ALA A 25 -15.15 -5.86 9.14
C ALA A 25 -15.03 -7.19 8.37
N GLN A 26 -15.23 -7.18 7.05
CA GLN A 26 -15.14 -8.37 6.18
C GLN A 26 -13.86 -8.28 5.31
N SER A 27 -12.88 -9.17 5.37
CA SER A 27 -12.63 -10.35 6.19
C SER A 27 -11.10 -10.50 6.29
N ARG A 28 -10.56 -10.92 7.46
CA ARG A 28 -9.15 -11.32 7.58
C ARG A 28 -8.87 -12.70 6.96
N PHE A 29 -9.83 -13.27 6.22
CA PHE A 29 -9.69 -14.60 5.63
C PHE A 29 -8.92 -14.55 4.32
N HIS A 30 -8.07 -15.54 4.10
CA HIS A 30 -7.19 -15.69 2.95
C HIS A 30 -7.55 -16.97 2.19
N GLU A 31 -7.42 -16.96 0.87
CA GLU A 31 -7.61 -18.19 0.08
C GLU A 31 -6.69 -19.30 0.58
N GLY A 32 -7.24 -20.50 0.63
CA GLY A 32 -6.55 -21.67 1.14
C GLY A 32 -7.30 -22.97 0.87
N GLU A 33 -6.72 -24.05 1.35
CA GLU A 33 -7.23 -25.41 1.23
C GLU A 33 -7.08 -26.12 2.57
N ILE A 34 -8.10 -26.88 2.97
CA ILE A 34 -8.06 -27.75 4.14
C ILE A 34 -8.18 -29.21 3.69
N THR A 35 -7.56 -30.12 4.44
CA THR A 35 -7.74 -31.56 4.30
C THR A 35 -8.19 -32.11 5.65
N ASN A 36 -9.36 -32.74 5.69
CA ASN A 36 -9.88 -33.32 6.93
C ASN A 36 -9.23 -34.68 7.27
N THR A 37 -9.61 -35.27 8.41
CA THR A 37 -9.14 -36.59 8.85
C THR A 37 -9.56 -37.76 7.95
N ASN A 38 -10.60 -37.58 7.14
CA ASN A 38 -11.03 -38.55 6.12
C ASN A 38 -10.30 -38.38 4.77
N GLY A 39 -9.31 -37.48 4.69
CA GLY A 39 -8.55 -37.19 3.46
C GLY A 39 -9.28 -36.35 2.42
N LYS A 40 -10.47 -35.81 2.74
CA LYS A 40 -11.23 -34.95 1.83
C LYS A 40 -10.62 -33.55 1.84
N LYS A 41 -10.28 -33.06 0.64
CA LYS A 41 -9.78 -31.71 0.39
C LYS A 41 -10.90 -30.74 0.06
N GLU A 42 -10.88 -29.56 0.67
CA GLU A 42 -11.84 -28.50 0.41
C GLU A 42 -11.11 -27.15 0.27
N LYS A 43 -11.38 -26.44 -0.83
CA LYS A 43 -10.90 -25.07 -1.05
C LYS A 43 -11.86 -24.06 -0.44
N GLY A 44 -11.31 -22.96 0.06
CA GLY A 44 -12.11 -21.87 0.63
C GLY A 44 -11.23 -20.76 1.18
N TYR A 45 -11.71 -20.13 2.23
CA TYR A 45 -11.09 -18.98 2.87
C TYR A 45 -10.77 -19.31 4.32
N ILE A 46 -9.53 -19.09 4.73
CA ILE A 46 -8.97 -19.41 6.03
C ILE A 46 -8.57 -18.13 6.76
N PHE A 47 -9.00 -17.98 8.01
CA PHE A 47 -8.54 -16.93 8.91
C PHE A 47 -7.69 -17.52 10.03
N ILE A 48 -6.50 -16.93 10.22
CA ILE A 48 -5.59 -17.21 11.34
C ILE A 48 -5.57 -16.00 12.28
N ARG A 49 -5.87 -16.21 13.56
CA ARG A 49 -5.93 -15.12 14.56
C ARG A 49 -4.58 -14.46 14.83
N LYS A 50 -3.50 -15.23 14.91
CA LYS A 50 -2.14 -14.76 15.25
C LYS A 50 -1.11 -15.33 14.29
N LEU A 51 -0.65 -14.51 13.34
CA LEU A 51 0.37 -14.87 12.34
C LEU A 51 1.79 -15.06 12.93
N GLU A 52 2.06 -14.48 14.10
CA GLU A 52 3.40 -14.50 14.73
C GLU A 52 3.72 -15.81 15.48
N LYS A 53 2.70 -16.65 15.70
CA LYS A 53 2.80 -17.97 16.31
C LYS A 53 2.28 -19.01 15.33
N THR A 54 2.63 -20.28 15.55
CA THR A 54 1.98 -21.37 14.83
C THR A 54 0.52 -21.43 15.27
N PRO A 55 -0.46 -21.47 14.33
CA PRO A 55 -1.87 -21.48 14.69
C PRO A 55 -2.24 -22.78 15.42
N GLN A 56 -3.03 -22.68 16.50
CA GLN A 56 -3.65 -23.85 17.15
C GLN A 56 -5.00 -24.20 16.53
N SER A 57 -5.67 -23.21 15.94
CA SER A 57 -6.91 -23.37 15.21
C SER A 57 -7.00 -22.37 14.07
N ILE A 58 -7.87 -22.68 13.12
CA ILE A 58 -8.21 -21.83 11.99
C ILE A 58 -9.73 -21.68 11.89
N GLU A 59 -10.18 -20.54 11.35
CA GLU A 59 -11.58 -20.36 10.95
C GLU A 59 -11.67 -20.54 9.42
N PHE A 60 -12.62 -21.35 8.94
CA PHE A 60 -12.79 -21.67 7.53
C PHE A 60 -14.19 -21.30 7.04
N LYS A 61 -14.27 -20.81 5.79
CA LYS A 61 -15.51 -20.57 5.05
C LYS A 61 -15.36 -21.07 3.61
N LYS A 62 -16.43 -21.58 3.01
CA LYS A 62 -16.40 -22.04 1.62
C LYS A 62 -16.44 -20.87 0.65
N SER A 63 -17.27 -19.88 0.94
CA SER A 63 -17.38 -18.62 0.22
C SER A 63 -17.07 -17.45 1.15
N ILE A 64 -16.52 -16.37 0.59
CA ILE A 64 -16.19 -15.18 1.38
C ILE A 64 -17.44 -14.44 1.87
N GLU A 65 -18.56 -14.65 1.19
CA GLU A 65 -19.89 -14.10 1.48
C GLU A 65 -20.61 -14.87 2.61
N ASP A 66 -20.14 -16.06 2.98
CA ASP A 66 -20.74 -16.87 4.05
C ASP A 66 -20.72 -16.07 5.37
N LYS A 67 -21.87 -15.98 6.06
CA LYS A 67 -21.98 -15.24 7.33
C LYS A 67 -21.21 -15.94 8.44
N GLU A 68 -21.31 -17.26 8.50
CA GLU A 68 -20.71 -18.10 9.54
C GLU A 68 -19.37 -18.70 9.07
N SER A 69 -18.48 -19.00 10.01
CA SER A 69 -17.24 -19.76 9.79
C SER A 69 -17.18 -20.95 10.73
N THR A 70 -16.61 -22.03 10.24
CA THR A 70 -16.33 -23.22 11.04
C THR A 70 -14.91 -23.15 11.61
N SER A 71 -14.77 -23.38 12.91
CA SER A 71 -13.45 -23.48 13.55
C SER A 71 -12.93 -24.91 13.41
N TYR A 72 -11.69 -25.04 12.95
CA TYR A 72 -10.99 -26.31 12.83
C TYR A 72 -9.71 -26.30 13.69
N SER A 73 -9.46 -27.39 14.39
CA SER A 73 -8.24 -27.65 15.18
C SER A 73 -7.39 -28.75 14.52
N CYS A 74 -6.23 -29.05 15.12
CA CYS A 74 -5.38 -30.15 14.68
C CYS A 74 -6.02 -31.54 14.81
N HIS A 75 -7.11 -31.67 15.58
CA HIS A 75 -7.89 -32.90 15.68
C HIS A 75 -8.88 -33.08 14.51
N ASP A 76 -9.25 -31.99 13.85
CA ASP A 76 -10.25 -32.00 12.78
C ASP A 76 -9.61 -32.10 11.38
N LEU A 77 -8.37 -31.63 11.25
CA LEU A 77 -7.63 -31.54 9.99
C LEU A 77 -6.35 -32.36 10.03
N THR A 78 -5.95 -32.88 8.88
CA THR A 78 -4.62 -33.49 8.69
C THR A 78 -3.62 -32.46 8.16
N GLU A 79 -4.06 -31.59 7.25
CA GLU A 79 -3.25 -30.48 6.72
C GLU A 79 -4.13 -29.29 6.32
N PHE A 80 -3.53 -28.11 6.26
CA PHE A 80 -4.11 -26.97 5.56
C PHE A 80 -3.02 -26.10 4.93
N THR A 81 -3.39 -25.36 3.88
CA THR A 81 -2.52 -24.42 3.18
C THR A 81 -3.18 -23.06 3.11
N VAL A 82 -2.46 -22.01 3.50
CA VAL A 82 -2.94 -20.62 3.47
C VAL A 82 -1.76 -19.69 3.32
N LEU A 83 -1.91 -18.62 2.52
CA LEU A 83 -0.81 -17.66 2.27
C LEU A 83 0.47 -18.30 1.69
N GLY A 84 0.34 -19.45 1.02
CA GLY A 84 1.47 -20.23 0.52
C GLY A 84 2.25 -21.00 1.60
N ASP A 85 1.84 -20.92 2.86
CA ASP A 85 2.36 -21.74 3.96
C ASP A 85 1.52 -23.01 4.11
N LYS A 86 2.19 -24.15 4.30
CA LYS A 86 1.56 -25.45 4.58
C LYS A 86 1.73 -25.80 6.05
N TYR A 87 0.66 -26.31 6.65
CA TYR A 87 0.62 -26.78 8.03
C TYR A 87 0.08 -28.20 8.08
N VAL A 88 0.62 -29.02 8.97
CA VAL A 88 0.17 -30.40 9.21
C VAL A 88 -0.09 -30.63 10.69
N SER A 89 -1.06 -31.46 11.01
CA SER A 89 -1.32 -31.87 12.40
C SER A 89 -0.31 -32.92 12.83
N ALA A 90 0.29 -32.75 14.00
CA ALA A 90 1.26 -33.68 14.54
C ALA A 90 1.29 -33.65 16.06
N ILE A 91 1.73 -34.76 16.65
CA ILE A 91 2.14 -34.83 18.06
C ILE A 91 3.62 -34.47 18.10
N VAL A 92 3.98 -33.46 18.89
CA VAL A 92 5.36 -32.94 18.97
C VAL A 92 5.77 -32.65 20.39
N GLU A 93 7.04 -32.90 20.70
CA GLU A 93 7.69 -32.39 21.90
C GLU A 93 8.20 -30.96 21.67
N SER A 94 7.97 -30.06 22.61
CA SER A 94 8.49 -28.69 22.53
C SER A 94 9.30 -28.32 23.76
N GLU A 95 10.44 -27.66 23.55
CA GLU A 95 11.30 -27.17 24.63
C GLU A 95 10.65 -25.97 25.32
N ILE A 96 10.49 -26.05 26.64
CA ILE A 96 9.79 -25.04 27.45
C ILE A 96 10.72 -24.19 28.32
N SER A 97 12.01 -24.50 28.45
CA SER A 97 12.89 -23.64 29.26
C SER A 97 13.01 -22.23 28.69
N SER A 98 13.21 -21.27 29.58
CA SER A 98 13.43 -19.86 29.20
C SER A 98 14.73 -19.70 28.40
N ARG A 99 14.70 -18.83 27.40
CA ARG A 99 15.84 -18.52 26.50
C ARG A 99 16.47 -17.14 26.74
N ILE A 100 15.88 -16.33 27.62
CA ILE A 100 16.25 -14.91 27.81
C ILE A 100 16.66 -14.68 29.27
N ASN A 101 15.72 -14.83 30.20
CA ASN A 101 15.93 -14.59 31.63
C ASN A 101 15.79 -15.88 32.41
N ASN A 102 16.53 -16.07 33.50
CA ASN A 102 16.48 -17.28 34.34
C ASN A 102 16.75 -18.57 33.55
N LEU A 103 17.90 -18.61 32.85
CA LEU A 103 18.34 -19.82 32.16
C LEU A 103 18.54 -20.96 33.18
N SER A 104 18.02 -22.14 32.87
CA SER A 104 18.27 -23.38 33.61
C SER A 104 19.78 -23.65 33.72
N GLU A 105 20.23 -24.32 34.78
CA GLU A 105 21.64 -24.73 34.96
C GLU A 105 21.95 -26.09 34.32
N SER A 106 20.95 -26.71 33.69
CA SER A 106 21.08 -27.99 33.00
C SER A 106 21.09 -27.83 31.48
N PRO A 107 22.00 -28.53 30.75
CA PRO A 107 21.97 -28.58 29.29
C PRO A 107 20.88 -29.50 28.73
N VAL A 108 20.21 -30.29 29.59
CA VAL A 108 19.17 -31.25 29.20
C VAL A 108 17.89 -30.49 28.85
N LEU A 109 17.22 -30.88 27.76
CA LEU A 109 15.94 -30.31 27.37
C LEU A 109 14.87 -30.54 28.44
N GLU A 110 14.04 -29.53 28.65
CA GLU A 110 12.79 -29.65 29.41
C GLU A 110 11.67 -29.56 28.36
N THR A 111 11.06 -30.70 28.03
CA THR A 111 10.07 -30.78 26.96
C THR A 111 8.66 -31.01 27.51
N THR A 112 7.66 -30.59 26.73
CA THR A 112 6.26 -30.99 26.89
C THR A 112 5.72 -31.49 25.56
N SER A 113 4.86 -32.51 25.60
CA SER A 113 4.19 -33.06 24.42
C SER A 113 2.88 -32.31 24.15
N ASP A 114 2.62 -31.99 22.89
CA ASP A 114 1.43 -31.27 22.43
C ASP A 114 0.93 -31.84 21.11
N THR A 115 -0.39 -31.84 20.89
CA THR A 115 -0.99 -32.15 19.59
C THR A 115 -1.38 -30.83 18.94
N THR A 116 -0.70 -30.46 17.87
CA THR A 116 -0.80 -29.11 17.30
C THR A 116 -0.54 -29.11 15.81
N PHE A 117 -0.76 -27.97 15.17
CA PHE A 117 -0.30 -27.76 13.81
C PHE A 117 1.19 -27.40 13.83
N VAL A 118 1.95 -27.97 12.89
CA VAL A 118 3.34 -27.59 12.63
C VAL A 118 3.48 -27.08 11.20
N GLN A 119 4.25 -26.02 11.02
CA GLN A 119 4.52 -25.45 9.70
C GLN A 119 5.53 -26.32 8.97
N VAL A 120 5.23 -26.71 7.73
CA VAL A 120 6.18 -27.37 6.83
C VAL A 120 7.09 -26.30 6.24
N LEU A 121 8.39 -26.39 6.52
CA LEU A 121 9.38 -25.45 5.99
C LEU A 121 10.04 -25.94 4.70
N MET A 122 10.27 -27.25 4.60
CA MET A 122 10.85 -27.95 3.45
C MET A 122 10.14 -29.30 3.31
N ASP A 123 9.61 -29.61 2.12
CA ASP A 123 8.73 -30.78 1.86
C ASP A 123 9.31 -31.74 0.82
N GLY A 124 10.62 -31.99 0.86
CA GLY A 124 11.32 -32.96 -0.01
C GLY A 124 11.68 -34.26 0.71
N SER A 125 12.74 -34.94 0.26
CA SER A 125 13.26 -36.20 0.83
C SER A 125 13.61 -36.07 2.32
N LYS A 126 14.26 -34.98 2.71
CA LYS A 126 14.56 -34.60 4.10
C LYS A 126 13.66 -33.45 4.52
N LYS A 127 12.69 -33.69 5.38
CA LYS A 127 11.70 -32.66 5.74
C LYS A 127 12.14 -31.84 6.94
N LEU A 128 11.79 -30.56 6.92
CA LEU A 128 11.99 -29.65 8.04
C LEU A 128 10.66 -29.02 8.45
N TYR A 129 10.36 -29.08 9.74
CA TYR A 129 9.14 -28.51 10.32
C TYR A 129 9.46 -27.46 11.37
N TYR A 130 8.47 -26.62 11.68
CA TYR A 130 8.59 -25.52 12.63
C TYR A 130 7.35 -25.38 13.50
N TYR A 131 7.59 -25.24 14.80
CA TYR A 131 6.58 -24.90 15.80
C TYR A 131 7.10 -23.81 16.72
N LYS A 132 6.33 -22.73 16.88
CA LYS A 132 6.55 -21.75 17.92
C LYS A 132 5.52 -21.95 19.02
N ASN A 133 5.94 -22.48 20.16
CA ASN A 133 5.05 -22.82 21.26
C ASN A 133 4.49 -21.56 21.95
N GLU A 134 3.60 -21.76 22.92
CA GLU A 134 2.93 -20.66 23.62
C GLU A 134 3.90 -19.71 24.33
N MET A 135 5.01 -20.23 24.84
CA MET A 135 6.10 -19.48 25.48
C MET A 135 6.93 -18.66 24.48
N GLY A 136 6.72 -18.86 23.17
CA GLY A 136 7.44 -18.18 22.11
C GLY A 136 8.76 -18.85 21.73
N ASN A 137 9.05 -20.03 22.26
CA ASN A 137 10.24 -20.80 21.89
C ASN A 137 10.06 -21.39 20.49
N GLU A 138 11.06 -21.16 19.64
CA GLU A 138 11.14 -21.77 18.31
C GLU A 138 11.65 -23.21 18.42
N ASN A 139 10.90 -24.15 17.87
CA ASN A 139 11.24 -25.57 17.82
C ASN A 139 11.26 -26.02 16.35
N PHE A 140 12.29 -26.78 15.99
CA PHE A 140 12.45 -27.33 14.65
C PHE A 140 12.49 -28.84 14.71
N TYR A 141 11.89 -29.50 13.71
CA TYR A 141 11.79 -30.95 13.68
C TYR A 141 12.27 -31.51 12.35
N ILE A 142 12.86 -32.69 12.43
CA ILE A 142 13.15 -33.54 11.28
C ILE A 142 12.19 -34.74 11.29
N LEU A 143 11.90 -35.29 10.12
CA LEU A 143 11.15 -36.53 10.03
C LEU A 143 12.11 -37.71 10.18
N TYR A 144 11.90 -38.53 11.20
CA TYR A 144 12.69 -39.73 11.47
C TYR A 144 11.73 -40.88 11.80
N GLU A 145 11.77 -41.97 11.01
CA GLU A 145 10.88 -43.14 11.18
C GLU A 145 9.40 -42.72 11.34
N ASP A 146 8.92 -41.89 10.41
CA ASP A 146 7.56 -41.32 10.37
C ASP A 146 7.15 -40.43 11.56
N ASN A 147 8.06 -40.13 12.48
CA ASN A 147 7.82 -39.29 13.63
C ASN A 147 8.58 -37.96 13.54
N LEU A 148 7.98 -36.90 14.06
CA LEU A 148 8.63 -35.59 14.16
C LEU A 148 9.56 -35.56 15.37
N LYS A 149 10.86 -35.60 15.10
CA LYS A 149 11.90 -35.54 16.12
C LYS A 149 12.37 -34.11 16.33
N LEU A 150 12.29 -33.62 17.57
CA LEU A 150 12.77 -32.30 17.97
C LEU A 150 14.30 -32.21 17.78
N LEU A 151 14.76 -31.16 17.11
CA LEU A 151 16.18 -30.83 17.02
C LEU A 151 16.66 -30.21 18.34
N THR A 152 17.70 -30.82 18.93
CA THR A 152 18.14 -30.51 20.30
C THR A 152 18.90 -29.20 20.37
N TYR A 153 18.25 -28.16 20.90
CA TYR A 153 18.86 -26.87 21.19
C TYR A 153 18.33 -26.24 22.49
N LYS A 154 19.24 -25.86 23.38
CA LYS A 154 18.92 -25.18 24.65
C LYS A 154 19.98 -24.15 25.01
N LYS A 155 19.54 -23.00 25.51
CA LYS A 155 20.40 -22.05 26.22
C LYS A 155 20.32 -22.35 27.71
N TYR A 156 21.46 -22.42 28.37
CA TYR A 156 21.56 -22.71 29.80
C TYR A 156 22.67 -21.86 30.42
N SER A 157 22.66 -21.73 31.75
CA SER A 157 23.73 -21.06 32.49
C SER A 157 24.67 -22.09 33.09
N THR A 158 25.96 -21.77 33.11
CA THR A 158 26.97 -22.53 33.84
C THR A 158 27.49 -21.67 34.98
N PHE A 159 27.76 -22.28 36.12
CA PHE A 159 28.41 -21.63 37.24
C PHE A 159 29.88 -22.05 37.30
N ASN A 160 30.79 -21.09 37.13
CA ASN A 160 32.20 -21.33 37.32
C ASN A 160 32.53 -21.13 38.81
N LYS A 161 32.90 -22.21 39.50
CA LYS A 161 33.21 -22.20 40.94
C LYS A 161 34.47 -21.41 41.29
N GLU A 162 35.43 -21.29 40.39
CA GLU A 162 36.70 -20.59 40.64
C GLU A 162 36.55 -19.07 40.52
N THR A 163 35.68 -18.61 39.62
CA THR A 163 35.45 -17.18 39.37
C THR A 163 34.18 -16.64 40.01
N GLU A 164 33.38 -17.52 40.63
CA GLU A 164 32.05 -17.25 41.20
C GLU A 164 31.09 -16.54 40.22
N ARG A 165 31.27 -16.80 38.92
CA ARG A 165 30.51 -16.13 37.85
C ARG A 165 29.62 -17.10 37.09
N LYS A 166 28.42 -16.63 36.75
CA LYS A 166 27.53 -17.28 35.79
C LYS A 166 27.93 -16.93 34.37
N ALA A 167 28.02 -17.92 33.51
CA ALA A 167 28.23 -17.76 32.08
C ALA A 167 27.09 -18.41 31.29
N ASN A 168 26.81 -17.89 30.10
CA ASN A 168 25.80 -18.46 29.21
C ASN A 168 26.45 -19.51 28.31
N ALA A 169 25.82 -20.67 28.19
CA ALA A 169 26.24 -21.76 27.32
C ALA A 169 25.07 -22.25 26.45
N GLU A 170 25.38 -23.02 25.42
CA GLU A 170 24.39 -23.55 24.48
C GLU A 170 24.61 -25.04 24.23
N ASN A 171 23.54 -25.83 24.39
CA ASN A 171 23.49 -27.19 23.89
C ASN A 171 23.18 -27.11 22.39
N LYS A 172 24.15 -27.42 21.54
CA LYS A 172 24.04 -27.35 20.07
C LYS A 172 23.96 -28.74 19.41
N ARG A 173 23.43 -29.74 20.11
CA ARG A 173 23.35 -31.13 19.61
C ARG A 173 22.61 -31.25 18.26
N TYR A 174 21.70 -30.33 17.94
CA TYR A 174 21.07 -30.23 16.62
C TYR A 174 22.05 -30.20 15.44
N ILE A 175 23.28 -29.68 15.62
CA ILE A 175 24.29 -29.64 14.55
C ILE A 175 24.68 -31.07 14.16
N SER A 176 24.96 -31.93 15.14
CA SER A 176 25.29 -33.33 14.91
C SER A 176 24.10 -34.13 14.39
N GLU A 177 22.89 -33.85 14.91
CA GLU A 177 21.66 -34.47 14.41
C GLU A 177 21.41 -34.15 12.94
N LEU A 178 21.58 -32.88 12.53
CA LEU A 178 21.46 -32.47 11.14
C LEU A 178 22.60 -33.03 10.27
N ALA A 179 23.82 -33.13 10.79
CA ALA A 179 24.94 -33.73 10.06
C ALA A 179 24.66 -35.20 9.69
N LEU A 180 24.08 -35.96 10.63
CA LEU A 180 23.66 -37.33 10.39
C LEU A 180 22.45 -37.41 9.45
N TYR A 181 21.47 -36.52 9.62
CA TYR A 181 20.24 -36.52 8.82
C TYR A 181 20.47 -36.13 7.36
N LEU A 182 21.40 -35.21 7.11
CA LEU A 182 21.72 -34.65 5.78
C LEU A 182 23.03 -35.22 5.20
N ASN A 183 23.41 -36.43 5.61
CA ASN A 183 24.69 -37.07 5.32
C ASN A 183 24.95 -37.38 3.83
N GLU A 184 23.91 -37.35 2.98
CA GLU A 184 24.01 -37.58 1.54
C GLU A 184 24.77 -36.46 0.79
N CYS A 185 25.00 -35.31 1.43
CA CYS A 185 25.80 -34.21 0.84
C CYS A 185 27.04 -33.88 1.69
N PRO A 186 28.26 -34.23 1.23
CA PRO A 186 29.51 -33.96 1.95
C PRO A 186 29.76 -32.48 2.27
N ASN A 187 29.31 -31.59 1.37
CA ASN A 187 29.49 -30.13 1.50
C ASN A 187 28.60 -29.49 2.59
N THR A 188 27.69 -30.23 3.22
CA THR A 188 26.85 -29.69 4.32
C THR A 188 27.62 -29.50 5.62
N SER A 189 28.69 -30.27 5.86
CA SER A 189 29.46 -30.26 7.11
C SER A 189 30.09 -28.90 7.42
N GLU A 190 30.63 -28.21 6.41
CA GLU A 190 31.22 -26.88 6.59
C GLU A 190 30.15 -25.81 6.88
N LEU A 191 28.99 -25.90 6.22
CA LEU A 191 27.89 -24.98 6.45
C LEU A 191 27.27 -25.16 7.84
N LEU A 192 27.17 -26.41 8.31
CA LEU A 192 26.63 -26.75 9.62
C LEU A 192 27.38 -26.07 10.76
N LYS A 193 28.71 -25.90 10.65
CA LYS A 193 29.54 -25.19 11.65
C LYS A 193 29.10 -23.73 11.88
N THR A 194 28.53 -23.09 10.86
CA THR A 194 28.09 -21.68 10.91
C THR A 194 26.57 -21.53 10.97
N THR A 195 25.83 -22.65 10.91
CA THR A 195 24.37 -22.63 10.95
C THR A 195 23.92 -22.42 12.38
N THR A 196 23.18 -21.34 12.63
CA THR A 196 22.58 -21.09 13.94
C THR A 196 21.13 -21.57 13.99
N TYR A 197 20.64 -21.87 15.19
CA TYR A 197 19.30 -22.41 15.44
C TYR A 197 18.21 -21.35 15.26
N ASN A 198 17.93 -20.99 14.01
CA ASN A 198 16.81 -20.14 13.62
C ASN A 198 16.30 -20.51 12.23
N LYS A 199 15.06 -20.11 11.95
CA LYS A 199 14.34 -20.46 10.71
C LYS A 199 15.13 -20.06 9.45
N LYS A 200 15.73 -18.87 9.42
CA LYS A 200 16.45 -18.35 8.25
C LYS A 200 17.67 -19.20 7.90
N ASN A 201 18.48 -19.54 8.90
CA ASN A 201 19.73 -20.27 8.68
C ASN A 201 19.49 -21.75 8.39
N LEU A 202 18.51 -22.38 9.05
CA LEU A 202 18.12 -23.75 8.73
C LEU A 202 17.53 -23.88 7.31
N LEU A 203 16.68 -22.92 6.88
CA LEU A 203 16.21 -22.88 5.48
C LEU A 203 17.37 -22.73 4.48
N LYS A 204 18.39 -21.93 4.81
CA LYS A 204 19.59 -21.77 3.96
C LYS A 204 20.37 -23.09 3.85
N LEU A 205 20.50 -23.83 4.95
CA LEU A 205 21.12 -25.15 4.98
C LEU A 205 20.38 -26.14 4.08
N TYR A 206 19.07 -26.28 4.26
CA TYR A 206 18.27 -27.23 3.48
C TYR A 206 18.26 -26.88 1.98
N LYS A 207 18.22 -25.59 1.61
CA LYS A 207 18.37 -25.19 0.20
C LYS A 207 19.68 -25.64 -0.41
N LYS A 208 20.79 -25.51 0.33
CA LYS A 208 22.09 -26.00 -0.15
C LYS A 208 22.13 -27.52 -0.22
N TYR A 209 21.50 -28.21 0.73
CA TYR A 209 21.38 -29.67 0.71
C TYR A 209 20.61 -30.15 -0.53
N TYR A 210 19.41 -29.64 -0.80
CA TYR A 210 18.65 -30.08 -1.98
C TYR A 210 19.34 -29.75 -3.30
N ASN A 211 20.01 -28.60 -3.39
CA ASN A 211 20.82 -28.27 -4.57
C ASN A 211 22.04 -29.21 -4.74
N CYS A 212 22.50 -29.87 -3.68
CA CYS A 212 23.63 -30.80 -3.72
C CYS A 212 23.21 -32.19 -4.19
N ILE A 213 21.98 -32.60 -3.87
CA ILE A 213 21.41 -33.89 -4.27
C ILE A 213 20.52 -33.77 -5.51
N ASP A 214 20.57 -32.64 -6.21
CA ASP A 214 19.77 -32.32 -7.40
C ASP A 214 18.25 -32.55 -7.23
N GLU A 215 17.74 -32.34 -6.02
CA GLU A 215 16.31 -32.47 -5.73
C GLU A 215 15.59 -31.12 -5.91
N PRO A 216 14.49 -31.06 -6.68
CA PRO A 216 13.72 -29.84 -6.84
C PRO A 216 13.12 -29.40 -5.50
N GLN A 217 13.23 -28.11 -5.18
CA GLN A 217 12.70 -27.55 -3.93
C GLN A 217 11.15 -27.65 -3.91
N THR A 218 10.61 -28.61 -3.16
CA THR A 218 9.18 -28.81 -2.95
C THR A 218 8.71 -28.00 -1.73
N ASN A 219 7.69 -27.16 -1.94
CA ASN A 219 7.05 -26.29 -0.94
C ASN A 219 8.02 -25.43 -0.09
N TYR A 220 8.83 -24.60 -0.74
CA TYR A 220 9.27 -23.37 -0.05
C TYR A 220 8.07 -22.44 0.03
N PRO A 221 7.63 -21.99 1.22
CA PRO A 221 6.45 -21.15 1.32
C PRO A 221 6.63 -19.92 0.45
N LYS A 222 5.83 -19.88 -0.62
CA LYS A 222 5.95 -18.86 -1.65
C LYS A 222 5.41 -17.61 -0.98
N LYS A 223 6.30 -16.74 -0.48
CA LYS A 223 5.91 -15.41 0.01
C LYS A 223 5.21 -14.70 -1.14
N GLU A 224 3.88 -14.71 -1.13
CA GLU A 224 3.05 -13.89 -2.00
C GLU A 224 3.13 -12.43 -1.54
N LYS A 225 4.33 -11.84 -1.66
CA LYS A 225 4.49 -10.40 -1.75
C LYS A 225 4.64 -10.09 -3.23
N THR A 226 3.53 -10.10 -3.94
CA THR A 226 3.47 -9.70 -5.35
C THR A 226 3.44 -8.18 -5.39
N HIS A 227 4.53 -7.58 -5.86
CA HIS A 227 4.51 -6.17 -6.21
C HIS A 227 3.80 -6.04 -7.56
N ILE A 228 2.75 -5.23 -7.63
CA ILE A 228 2.02 -4.97 -8.87
C ILE A 228 2.36 -3.56 -9.33
N ILE A 229 2.85 -3.45 -10.56
CA ILE A 229 3.12 -2.18 -11.22
C ILE A 229 2.18 -2.05 -12.40
N ASN A 230 1.43 -0.95 -12.48
CA ASN A 230 0.62 -0.62 -13.65
C ASN A 230 1.20 0.59 -14.39
N ILE A 231 1.13 0.54 -15.71
CA ILE A 231 1.37 1.69 -16.58
C ILE A 231 0.13 1.91 -17.44
N GLY A 232 -0.24 3.17 -17.61
CA GLY A 232 -1.44 3.55 -18.34
C GLY A 232 -1.31 4.90 -19.02
N ALA A 233 -2.29 5.19 -19.87
CA ALA A 233 -2.51 6.50 -20.46
C ALA A 233 -3.74 7.14 -19.80
N LEU A 234 -3.76 8.47 -19.74
CA LEU A 234 -4.89 9.23 -19.22
C LEU A 234 -5.19 10.41 -20.13
N ALA A 235 -6.47 10.77 -20.19
CA ALA A 235 -6.95 11.97 -20.85
C ALA A 235 -8.17 12.50 -20.10
N GLY A 236 -8.49 13.77 -20.28
CA GLY A 236 -9.64 14.34 -19.61
C GLY A 236 -9.91 15.79 -19.93
N ALA A 237 -10.89 16.33 -19.22
CA ALA A 237 -11.30 17.71 -19.34
C ALA A 237 -11.24 18.40 -17.97
N THR A 238 -10.81 19.66 -17.98
CA THR A 238 -10.69 20.54 -16.83
C THR A 238 -11.65 21.71 -16.98
N PHE A 239 -12.47 21.91 -15.96
CA PHE A 239 -13.28 23.11 -15.78
C PHE A 239 -12.67 23.88 -14.62
N SER A 240 -12.14 25.08 -14.87
CA SER A 240 -11.45 25.84 -13.84
C SER A 240 -12.11 27.17 -13.52
N ASN A 241 -11.79 27.69 -12.34
CA ASN A 241 -12.23 29.00 -11.89
C ASN A 241 -11.05 29.68 -11.21
N LEU A 242 -10.56 30.74 -11.85
CA LEU A 242 -9.50 31.59 -11.33
C LEU A 242 -10.13 32.80 -10.65
N SER A 243 -9.75 33.04 -9.41
CA SER A 243 -10.23 34.18 -8.63
C SER A 243 -9.06 34.91 -8.00
N PHE A 244 -9.13 36.24 -7.97
CA PHE A 244 -8.20 37.10 -7.26
C PHE A 244 -8.91 37.75 -6.07
N SER A 245 -8.20 37.89 -4.96
CA SER A 245 -8.66 38.56 -3.75
C SER A 245 -7.67 39.64 -3.35
N SER A 246 -8.17 40.79 -2.89
CA SER A 246 -7.36 41.89 -2.36
C SER A 246 -7.63 42.09 -0.87
N ALA A 247 -6.59 42.31 -0.07
CA ALA A 247 -6.69 42.73 1.33
C ALA A 247 -7.15 44.20 1.45
N ASN A 248 -7.09 44.98 0.37
CA ASN A 248 -7.62 46.34 0.30
C ASN A 248 -8.55 46.50 -0.93
N PRO A 249 -9.78 45.97 -0.89
CA PRO A 249 -10.69 45.96 -2.04
C PRO A 249 -11.22 47.35 -2.45
N SER A 250 -10.87 48.41 -1.71
CA SER A 250 -11.17 49.81 -2.05
C SER A 250 -10.03 50.49 -2.82
N SER A 251 -8.85 49.86 -2.96
CA SER A 251 -7.80 50.38 -3.83
C SER A 251 -8.24 50.29 -5.29
N ARG A 252 -8.21 51.42 -6.00
CA ARG A 252 -8.47 51.48 -7.46
C ARG A 252 -7.41 50.75 -8.27
N GLU A 253 -6.24 50.51 -7.68
CA GLU A 253 -5.18 49.73 -8.30
C GLU A 253 -5.65 48.28 -8.52
N LYS A 254 -5.64 47.84 -9.78
CA LYS A 254 -5.97 46.45 -10.19
C LYS A 254 -7.37 45.98 -9.78
N GLU A 255 -8.34 46.89 -9.79
CA GLU A 255 -9.75 46.59 -9.54
C GLU A 255 -10.31 45.52 -10.50
N TYR A 256 -9.88 45.57 -11.76
CA TYR A 256 -10.23 44.61 -12.81
C TYR A 256 -9.84 43.15 -12.48
N LEU A 257 -8.87 42.91 -11.60
CA LEU A 257 -8.47 41.55 -11.21
C LEU A 257 -9.42 40.93 -10.19
N HIS A 258 -9.77 41.66 -9.13
CA HIS A 258 -10.55 41.11 -8.02
C HIS A 258 -12.07 41.32 -8.19
N ARG A 259 -12.49 42.24 -9.07
CA ARG A 259 -13.91 42.42 -9.44
C ARG A 259 -14.26 41.82 -10.79
N GLY A 260 -13.29 41.60 -11.67
CA GLY A 260 -13.48 40.92 -12.94
C GLY A 260 -13.78 39.43 -12.75
N ASN A 261 -14.67 38.89 -13.58
CA ASN A 261 -14.96 37.47 -13.62
C ASN A 261 -14.04 36.79 -14.65
N PHE A 262 -13.05 36.03 -14.18
CA PHE A 262 -12.16 35.26 -15.06
C PHE A 262 -12.83 33.95 -15.45
N GLU A 263 -13.66 34.03 -16.48
CA GLU A 263 -14.30 32.85 -17.06
C GLU A 263 -13.25 31.98 -17.75
N ASN A 264 -13.29 30.68 -17.45
CA ASN A 264 -12.46 29.70 -18.13
C ASN A 264 -13.28 28.93 -19.17
N LYS A 265 -12.63 28.61 -20.30
CA LYS A 265 -13.14 27.63 -21.25
C LYS A 265 -12.68 26.22 -20.84
N PRO A 266 -13.54 25.18 -20.95
CA PRO A 266 -13.13 23.81 -20.69
C PRO A 266 -11.87 23.46 -21.50
N SER A 267 -10.85 22.92 -20.84
CA SER A 267 -9.60 22.53 -21.48
C SER A 267 -9.37 21.03 -21.41
N ALA A 268 -8.75 20.47 -22.44
CA ALA A 268 -8.38 19.06 -22.44
C ALA A 268 -6.97 18.86 -21.89
N PHE A 269 -6.71 17.67 -21.35
CA PHE A 269 -5.37 17.23 -20.99
C PHE A 269 -5.14 15.78 -21.40
N ILE A 270 -3.88 15.42 -21.60
CA ILE A 270 -3.44 14.07 -21.98
C ILE A 270 -2.08 13.75 -21.34
N GLY A 271 -1.90 12.50 -20.93
CA GLY A 271 -0.64 12.06 -20.35
C GLY A 271 -0.57 10.58 -20.03
N ALA A 272 0.36 10.25 -19.13
CA ALA A 272 0.64 8.90 -18.69
C ALA A 272 0.50 8.77 -17.18
N SER A 273 0.18 7.55 -16.75
CA SER A 273 0.08 7.16 -15.35
C SER A 273 1.05 6.03 -15.02
N PHE A 274 1.67 6.12 -13.85
CA PHE A 274 2.43 5.05 -13.22
C PHE A 274 1.84 4.72 -11.86
N GLU A 275 1.58 3.44 -11.61
CA GLU A 275 1.02 2.99 -10.36
C GLU A 275 1.83 1.85 -9.73
N TYR A 276 2.08 1.99 -8.44
CA TYR A 276 2.70 0.96 -7.63
C TYR A 276 1.76 0.50 -6.51
N HIS A 277 1.35 -0.76 -6.53
CA HIS A 277 0.55 -1.35 -5.46
C HIS A 277 1.46 -1.84 -4.33
N PHE A 278 1.11 -1.44 -3.11
CA PHE A 278 1.77 -1.95 -1.92
C PHE A 278 1.25 -3.37 -1.64
N PRO A 279 2.14 -4.37 -1.41
CA PRO A 279 1.72 -5.72 -1.01
C PRO A 279 1.00 -5.78 0.35
N ILE A 280 1.01 -4.66 1.08
CA ILE A 280 0.31 -4.48 2.36
C ILE A 280 -1.17 -4.20 2.05
N TYR A 281 -2.09 -4.60 2.95
CA TYR A 281 -3.54 -4.42 2.75
C TYR A 281 -4.07 -5.03 1.44
N ARG A 282 -3.51 -6.18 1.00
CA ARG A 282 -3.97 -6.92 -0.19
C ARG A 282 -4.01 -6.07 -1.47
N ASN A 283 -2.97 -5.26 -1.71
CA ASN A 283 -2.87 -4.39 -2.89
C ASN A 283 -3.97 -3.30 -3.00
N LYS A 284 -4.75 -3.07 -1.93
CA LYS A 284 -5.79 -2.01 -1.87
C LYS A 284 -5.19 -0.62 -1.82
N LEU A 285 -3.99 -0.47 -1.28
CA LEU A 285 -3.26 0.79 -1.24
C LEU A 285 -2.25 0.83 -2.39
N SER A 286 -2.21 1.94 -3.12
CA SER A 286 -1.21 2.19 -4.15
C SER A 286 -0.69 3.62 -4.13
N PHE A 287 0.52 3.79 -4.65
CA PHE A 287 1.09 5.08 -5.00
C PHE A 287 0.87 5.30 -6.50
N TYR A 288 0.11 6.33 -6.84
CA TYR A 288 -0.41 6.62 -8.16
C TYR A 288 0.12 7.96 -8.65
N ASN A 289 0.89 7.93 -9.73
CA ASN A 289 1.62 9.07 -10.27
C ASN A 289 1.14 9.35 -11.67
N GLU A 290 1.05 10.63 -12.01
CA GLU A 290 0.63 11.08 -13.33
C GLU A 290 1.58 12.15 -13.84
N LEU A 291 1.82 12.13 -15.15
CA LEU A 291 2.54 13.17 -15.88
C LEU A 291 1.73 13.50 -17.13
N PHE A 292 1.26 14.74 -17.25
CA PHE A 292 0.37 15.13 -18.34
C PHE A 292 0.57 16.58 -18.78
N TYR A 293 0.25 16.82 -20.06
CA TYR A 293 0.17 18.16 -20.63
C TYR A 293 -1.25 18.71 -20.47
N SER A 294 -1.38 19.98 -20.10
CA SER A 294 -2.67 20.65 -19.91
C SER A 294 -2.54 22.13 -20.27
N SER A 295 -3.61 22.71 -20.80
CA SER A 295 -3.71 24.15 -21.06
C SER A 295 -4.81 24.79 -20.23
N ALA A 296 -4.73 26.10 -19.98
CA ALA A 296 -5.80 26.87 -19.35
C ALA A 296 -5.86 28.27 -19.96
N ARG A 297 -7.07 28.76 -20.27
CA ARG A 297 -7.28 30.08 -20.82
C ARG A 297 -8.39 30.80 -20.08
N TYR A 298 -8.03 31.90 -19.45
CA TYR A 298 -8.93 32.76 -18.69
C TYR A 298 -9.12 34.08 -19.42
N ASN A 299 -10.37 34.45 -19.63
CA ASN A 299 -10.75 35.74 -20.18
C ASN A 299 -11.61 36.48 -19.14
N SER A 300 -11.39 37.78 -19.00
CA SER A 300 -12.20 38.64 -18.13
C SER A 300 -12.49 39.95 -18.86
N SER A 301 -13.71 40.44 -18.75
CA SER A 301 -14.10 41.79 -19.16
C SER A 301 -14.72 42.49 -17.96
N TYR A 302 -14.18 43.65 -17.60
CA TYR A 302 -14.63 44.45 -16.46
C TYR A 302 -14.82 45.90 -16.89
N THR A 303 -15.96 46.51 -16.56
CA THR A 303 -16.24 47.92 -16.85
C THR A 303 -16.29 48.71 -15.54
N ASN A 304 -15.49 49.77 -15.45
CA ASN A 304 -15.51 50.66 -14.29
C ASN A 304 -16.51 51.81 -14.50
N GLY A 305 -17.70 51.70 -13.91
CA GLY A 305 -18.82 52.62 -14.14
C GLY A 305 -18.85 53.89 -13.28
N ILE A 306 -17.80 54.23 -12.53
CA ILE A 306 -17.89 55.32 -11.53
C ILE A 306 -17.55 56.70 -12.11
N LEU A 307 -16.74 56.84 -13.18
CA LEU A 307 -16.42 58.14 -13.80
C LEU A 307 -16.08 58.11 -15.31
N ASP A 308 -15.41 57.08 -15.84
CA ASP A 308 -14.79 57.12 -17.19
C ASP A 308 -15.23 56.00 -18.17
N ASN A 309 -16.18 55.12 -17.79
CA ASN A 309 -16.59 53.94 -18.60
C ASN A 309 -15.41 53.08 -19.11
N ASP A 310 -14.28 53.05 -18.40
CA ASP A 310 -13.11 52.26 -18.78
C ASP A 310 -13.48 50.76 -18.86
N VAL A 311 -13.19 50.15 -20.01
CA VAL A 311 -13.36 48.71 -20.23
C VAL A 311 -11.99 48.04 -20.17
N PHE A 312 -11.87 47.06 -19.28
CA PHE A 312 -10.68 46.24 -19.06
C PHE A 312 -10.92 44.85 -19.63
N GLU A 313 -10.19 44.49 -20.67
CA GLU A 313 -10.17 43.13 -21.22
C GLU A 313 -8.86 42.44 -20.84
N SER A 314 -8.92 41.36 -20.08
CA SER A 314 -7.75 40.60 -19.63
C SER A 314 -7.80 39.18 -20.17
N THR A 315 -6.67 38.72 -20.73
CA THR A 315 -6.45 37.35 -21.20
C THR A 315 -5.22 36.76 -20.53
N ILE A 316 -5.40 35.60 -19.87
CA ILE A 316 -4.32 34.82 -19.28
C ILE A 316 -4.39 33.41 -19.89
N ASN A 317 -3.40 33.06 -20.70
CA ASN A 317 -3.26 31.74 -21.32
C ASN A 317 -2.02 31.05 -20.75
N MET A 318 -2.11 29.78 -20.38
CA MET A 318 -1.00 29.02 -19.83
C MET A 318 -1.02 27.57 -20.28
N ASN A 319 0.15 27.07 -20.68
CA ASN A 319 0.39 25.67 -21.01
C ASN A 319 1.32 25.06 -19.96
N PHE A 320 0.99 23.86 -19.50
CA PHE A 320 1.66 23.20 -18.38
C PHE A 320 2.09 21.78 -18.72
N ILE A 321 3.24 21.38 -18.18
CA ILE A 321 3.48 19.97 -17.82
C ILE A 321 3.14 19.84 -16.34
N LYS A 322 2.18 18.98 -16.02
CA LYS A 322 1.77 18.69 -14.64
C LYS A 322 2.26 17.31 -14.23
N MET A 323 2.85 17.25 -13.03
CA MET A 323 3.17 16.00 -12.35
C MET A 323 2.30 15.91 -11.09
N VAL A 324 1.52 14.84 -10.95
CA VAL A 324 0.61 14.64 -9.80
C VAL A 324 0.96 13.33 -9.10
N ASN A 325 1.15 13.40 -7.78
CA ASN A 325 1.54 12.28 -6.94
C ASN A 325 0.41 12.05 -5.92
N MET A 326 -0.21 10.87 -5.95
CA MET A 326 -1.37 10.53 -5.15
C MET A 326 -1.19 9.20 -4.41
N ILE A 327 -1.79 9.12 -3.24
CA ILE A 327 -2.11 7.87 -2.58
C ILE A 327 -3.52 7.48 -3.01
N ARG A 328 -3.66 6.25 -3.51
CA ARG A 328 -4.94 5.69 -3.98
C ARG A 328 -5.34 4.54 -3.08
N PHE A 329 -6.55 4.61 -2.54
CA PHE A 329 -7.17 3.54 -1.78
C PHE A 329 -8.31 2.90 -2.59
N ARG A 330 -8.31 1.57 -2.71
CA ARG A 330 -9.28 0.80 -3.48
C ARG A 330 -10.20 -0.04 -2.61
N PHE A 331 -11.47 -0.02 -2.99
CA PHE A 331 -12.51 -0.93 -2.57
C PHE A 331 -12.70 -1.94 -3.69
N LEU A 332 -12.27 -3.19 -3.44
CA LEU A 332 -12.38 -4.27 -4.41
C LEU A 332 -13.83 -4.78 -4.43
N LEU A 333 -14.44 -4.82 -5.61
CA LEU A 333 -15.77 -5.36 -5.88
C LEU A 333 -15.62 -6.63 -6.75
N PRO A 334 -16.66 -7.49 -6.84
CA PRO A 334 -16.63 -8.67 -7.69
C PRO A 334 -16.35 -8.34 -9.17
N ASN A 335 -15.81 -9.31 -9.92
CA ASN A 335 -15.58 -9.21 -11.36
C ASN A 335 -14.61 -8.09 -11.79
N ASP A 336 -13.47 -7.94 -11.10
CA ASP A 336 -12.41 -6.96 -11.38
C ASP A 336 -12.89 -5.49 -11.41
N GLN A 337 -13.89 -5.19 -10.58
CA GLN A 337 -14.41 -3.85 -10.36
C GLN A 337 -13.80 -3.23 -9.13
N ASN A 338 -13.46 -1.95 -9.18
CA ASN A 338 -12.97 -1.23 -8.01
C ASN A 338 -13.54 0.18 -7.95
N ILE A 339 -13.98 0.60 -6.76
CA ILE A 339 -14.14 2.02 -6.44
C ILE A 339 -12.84 2.49 -5.80
N PHE A 340 -12.37 3.69 -6.13
CA PHE A 340 -11.15 4.24 -5.55
C PHE A 340 -11.29 5.69 -5.14
N ILE A 341 -10.51 6.07 -4.14
CA ILE A 341 -10.37 7.44 -3.67
C ILE A 341 -8.87 7.82 -3.73
N ASN A 342 -8.59 9.01 -4.23
CA ASN A 342 -7.26 9.57 -4.37
C ASN A 342 -7.09 10.80 -3.50
N PHE A 343 -5.92 10.93 -2.88
CA PHE A 343 -5.47 12.17 -2.26
C PHE A 343 -4.00 12.39 -2.56
N GLY A 344 -3.63 13.61 -2.92
CA GLY A 344 -2.25 13.90 -3.30
C GLY A 344 -1.95 15.36 -3.54
N TYR A 345 -0.74 15.58 -4.03
CA TYR A 345 -0.24 16.90 -4.41
C TYR A 345 0.21 16.87 -5.86
N GLY A 346 0.19 18.03 -6.51
CA GLY A 346 0.64 18.18 -7.89
C GLY A 346 1.49 19.42 -8.07
N THR A 347 2.42 19.34 -9.01
CA THR A 347 3.30 20.42 -9.42
C THR A 347 3.07 20.68 -10.91
N SER A 348 2.70 21.91 -11.25
CA SER A 348 2.52 22.36 -12.64
C SER A 348 3.71 23.24 -13.02
N PHE A 349 4.38 22.90 -14.11
CA PHE A 349 5.46 23.68 -14.70
C PHE A 349 4.92 24.43 -15.91
N THR A 350 4.95 25.75 -15.87
CA THR A 350 4.51 26.60 -16.98
C THR A 350 5.55 26.54 -18.11
N ILE A 351 5.12 26.12 -19.29
CA ILE A 351 5.98 25.99 -20.48
C ILE A 351 5.88 27.26 -21.34
N ASN A 352 4.64 27.72 -21.54
CA ASN A 352 4.33 28.90 -22.33
C ASN A 352 3.16 29.62 -21.67
N SER A 353 3.15 30.94 -21.76
CA SER A 353 2.10 31.78 -21.23
C SER A 353 1.90 33.04 -22.05
N GLU A 354 0.66 33.49 -22.10
CA GLU A 354 0.23 34.78 -22.67
C GLU A 354 -0.43 35.56 -21.53
N ASN A 355 -0.03 36.82 -21.35
CA ASN A 355 -0.47 37.67 -20.27
C ASN A 355 -0.76 39.06 -20.82
N GLU A 356 -1.99 39.27 -21.28
CA GLU A 356 -2.38 40.49 -21.98
C GLU A 356 -3.58 41.16 -21.32
N LYS A 357 -3.51 42.48 -21.19
CA LYS A 357 -4.61 43.35 -20.79
C LYS A 357 -4.72 44.50 -21.77
N THR A 358 -5.91 44.73 -22.26
CA THR A 358 -6.26 45.88 -23.09
C THR A 358 -7.23 46.77 -22.31
N VAL A 359 -6.93 48.05 -22.23
CA VAL A 359 -7.77 49.06 -21.59
C VAL A 359 -8.31 49.99 -22.66
N TYR A 360 -9.63 50.11 -22.75
CA TYR A 360 -10.32 51.07 -23.59
C TYR A 360 -10.80 52.21 -22.70
N ARG A 361 -10.32 53.42 -22.94
CA ARG A 361 -10.79 54.63 -22.24
C ARG A 361 -11.47 55.56 -23.22
N GLU A 362 -12.70 55.94 -22.93
CA GLU A 362 -13.44 56.92 -23.70
C GLU A 362 -13.45 58.25 -22.95
N ARG A 363 -12.82 59.28 -23.51
CA ARG A 363 -12.78 60.62 -22.91
C ARG A 363 -13.08 61.65 -23.97
N LEU A 364 -14.09 62.49 -23.72
CA LEU A 364 -14.48 63.61 -24.61
C LEU A 364 -14.71 63.18 -26.08
N GLY A 365 -15.17 61.93 -26.31
CA GLY A 365 -15.43 61.39 -27.65
C GLY A 365 -14.21 60.75 -28.35
N GLU A 366 -13.04 60.72 -27.70
CA GLU A 366 -11.86 60.00 -28.18
C GLU A 366 -11.68 58.67 -27.43
N THR A 367 -11.40 57.60 -28.17
CA THR A 367 -11.05 56.29 -27.60
C THR A 367 -9.54 56.09 -27.58
N THR A 368 -8.97 55.86 -26.40
CA THR A 368 -7.57 55.45 -26.27
C THR A 368 -7.48 53.97 -25.92
N ILE A 369 -6.55 53.25 -26.55
CA ILE A 369 -6.31 51.83 -26.34
C ILE A 369 -4.92 51.65 -25.75
N GLU A 370 -4.85 51.10 -24.54
CA GLU A 370 -3.59 50.82 -23.86
C GLU A 370 -3.43 49.31 -23.66
N LYS A 371 -2.30 48.76 -24.13
CA LYS A 371 -1.95 47.35 -23.94
C LYS A 371 -0.84 47.20 -22.91
N SER A 372 -1.03 46.30 -21.96
CA SER A 372 -0.05 45.96 -20.93
C SER A 372 -0.29 44.54 -20.42
N GLU A 373 0.47 44.10 -19.44
CA GLU A 373 0.25 42.81 -18.79
C GLU A 373 -0.98 42.82 -17.87
N ALA A 374 -1.70 41.69 -17.80
CA ALA A 374 -2.88 41.54 -16.93
C ALA A 374 -2.49 41.28 -15.48
N VAL A 375 -1.43 40.51 -15.25
CA VAL A 375 -0.86 40.26 -13.92
C VAL A 375 0.64 40.58 -13.91
N ASP A 376 1.22 40.80 -12.74
CA ASP A 376 2.63 41.22 -12.63
C ASP A 376 3.61 40.11 -13.04
N LYS A 377 3.21 38.85 -12.82
CA LYS A 377 4.07 37.70 -13.07
C LYS A 377 3.28 36.44 -13.29
N ILE A 378 3.65 35.64 -14.29
CA ILE A 378 3.20 34.25 -14.39
C ILE A 378 4.20 33.35 -13.64
N PRO A 379 3.75 32.58 -12.63
CA PRO A 379 4.65 31.69 -11.90
C PRO A 379 5.14 30.54 -12.79
N ASN A 380 6.44 30.28 -12.76
CA ASN A 380 7.05 29.14 -13.46
C ASN A 380 6.58 27.79 -12.90
N THR A 381 6.26 27.76 -11.60
CA THR A 381 5.84 26.55 -10.89
C THR A 381 4.62 26.85 -10.02
N ILE A 382 3.60 26.01 -10.12
CA ILE A 382 2.37 26.10 -9.32
C ILE A 382 2.16 24.79 -8.56
N LEU A 383 2.04 24.89 -7.23
CA LEU A 383 1.70 23.76 -6.37
C LEU A 383 0.18 23.62 -6.24
N SER A 384 -0.29 22.38 -6.17
CA SER A 384 -1.70 22.03 -6.09
C SER A 384 -1.94 20.87 -5.13
N PHE A 385 -3.13 20.83 -4.54
CA PHE A 385 -3.65 19.66 -3.82
C PHE A 385 -4.77 19.02 -4.65
N ASN A 386 -4.79 17.70 -4.69
CA ASN A 386 -5.70 16.91 -5.50
C ASN A 386 -6.47 15.92 -4.62
N SER A 387 -7.78 15.85 -4.81
CA SER A 387 -8.62 14.78 -4.25
C SER A 387 -9.61 14.30 -5.30
N GLY A 388 -9.88 13.00 -5.34
CA GLY A 388 -10.75 12.44 -6.37
C GLY A 388 -11.39 11.14 -5.96
N ILE A 389 -12.53 10.84 -6.57
CA ILE A 389 -13.22 9.55 -6.46
C ILE A 389 -13.43 9.01 -7.86
N GLY A 390 -13.23 7.71 -8.04
CA GLY A 390 -13.39 7.09 -9.33
C GLY A 390 -13.82 5.64 -9.26
N TYR A 391 -14.16 5.13 -10.43
CA TYR A 391 -14.59 3.77 -10.66
C TYR A 391 -13.72 3.14 -11.75
N GLN A 392 -13.29 1.91 -11.53
CA GLN A 392 -12.47 1.14 -12.43
C GLN A 392 -13.17 -0.18 -12.77
N TYR A 393 -13.28 -0.48 -14.06
CA TYR A 393 -13.68 -1.78 -14.58
C TYR A 393 -12.55 -2.35 -15.42
N LYS A 394 -11.94 -3.45 -14.95
CA LYS A 394 -10.76 -4.05 -15.57
C LYS A 394 -9.63 -3.02 -15.77
N ASN A 395 -9.37 -2.64 -17.01
CA ASN A 395 -8.27 -1.75 -17.40
C ASN A 395 -8.72 -0.30 -17.63
N ILE A 396 -10.01 -0.01 -17.57
CA ILE A 396 -10.54 1.34 -17.81
C ILE A 396 -10.99 1.94 -16.48
N SER A 397 -10.73 3.22 -16.27
CA SER A 397 -11.32 3.96 -15.17
C SER A 397 -11.76 5.36 -15.53
N ILE A 398 -12.73 5.84 -14.76
CA ILE A 398 -13.23 7.21 -14.78
C ILE A 398 -13.11 7.80 -13.36
N GLU A 399 -12.68 9.04 -13.26
CA GLU A 399 -12.46 9.74 -12.00
C GLU A 399 -13.02 11.17 -12.08
N GLY A 400 -13.80 11.56 -11.08
CA GLY A 400 -14.09 12.96 -10.79
C GLY A 400 -13.06 13.48 -9.78
N ARG A 401 -12.30 14.50 -10.16
CA ARG A 401 -11.19 15.04 -9.35
C ARG A 401 -11.33 16.53 -9.13
N TYR A 402 -11.13 16.95 -7.89
CA TYR A 402 -11.00 18.33 -7.49
C TYR A 402 -9.52 18.67 -7.25
N GLU A 403 -9.04 19.73 -7.90
CA GLU A 403 -7.69 20.28 -7.73
C GLU A 403 -7.79 21.73 -7.29
N ILE A 404 -6.99 22.09 -6.29
CA ILE A 404 -6.91 23.46 -5.77
C ILE A 404 -5.46 23.92 -5.76
N SER A 405 -5.20 25.11 -6.30
CA SER A 405 -3.88 25.72 -6.32
C SER A 405 -3.93 27.20 -5.95
N TYR A 406 -2.77 27.69 -5.51
CA TYR A 406 -2.59 29.08 -5.08
C TYR A 406 -1.44 29.71 -5.86
N PRO A 407 -1.64 30.02 -7.15
CA PRO A 407 -0.61 30.67 -7.95
C PRO A 407 -0.26 32.04 -7.38
N HIS A 408 1.02 32.43 -7.48
CA HIS A 408 1.49 33.73 -7.02
C HIS A 408 1.68 34.63 -8.23
N TYR A 409 0.58 35.26 -8.67
CA TYR A 409 0.55 36.12 -9.86
C TYR A 409 1.01 37.56 -9.62
N MET A 410 1.20 37.94 -8.36
CA MET A 410 1.47 39.32 -7.95
C MET A 410 2.65 39.39 -6.98
N GLU A 411 3.43 40.47 -7.07
CA GLU A 411 4.57 40.68 -6.18
C GLU A 411 4.16 41.24 -4.81
N SER A 412 3.00 41.91 -4.75
CA SER A 412 2.46 42.50 -3.52
C SER A 412 1.73 41.46 -2.66
N MET A 413 1.99 41.47 -1.35
CA MET A 413 1.28 40.64 -0.36
C MET A 413 -0.20 41.02 -0.20
N VAL A 414 -0.64 42.13 -0.79
CA VAL A 414 -2.02 42.62 -0.71
C VAL A 414 -2.96 41.77 -1.59
N PHE A 415 -2.44 41.10 -2.62
CA PHE A 415 -3.25 40.30 -3.53
C PHE A 415 -2.92 38.82 -3.44
N SER A 416 -3.95 37.99 -3.42
CA SER A 416 -3.83 36.54 -3.47
C SER A 416 -4.66 36.01 -4.64
N SER A 417 -4.21 34.90 -5.22
CA SER A 417 -4.97 34.23 -6.26
C SER A 417 -5.21 32.77 -5.92
N LYS A 418 -6.32 32.26 -6.41
CA LYS A 418 -6.78 30.91 -6.15
C LYS A 418 -7.36 30.35 -7.42
N ASN A 419 -6.92 29.16 -7.79
CA ASN A 419 -7.48 28.41 -8.89
C ASN A 419 -8.13 27.12 -8.38
N LYS A 420 -9.38 26.89 -8.78
CA LYS A 420 -10.14 25.67 -8.48
C LYS A 420 -10.44 24.96 -9.78
N ASN A 421 -9.98 23.73 -9.92
CA ASN A 421 -10.19 22.90 -11.09
C ASN A 421 -11.09 21.71 -10.73
N TYR A 422 -12.09 21.46 -11.56
CA TYR A 422 -12.93 20.28 -11.56
C TYR A 422 -12.57 19.48 -12.80
N ASN A 423 -12.00 18.31 -12.59
CA ASN A 423 -11.44 17.46 -13.63
C ASN A 423 -12.30 16.21 -13.79
N ILE A 424 -12.56 15.82 -15.04
CA ILE A 424 -13.06 14.50 -15.40
C ILE A 424 -11.89 13.77 -16.06
N VAL A 425 -11.43 12.69 -15.45
CA VAL A 425 -10.26 11.92 -15.89
C VAL A 425 -10.70 10.55 -16.38
N PHE A 426 -10.31 10.19 -17.60
CA PHE A 426 -10.37 8.85 -18.13
C PHE A 426 -8.97 8.26 -18.14
N SER A 427 -8.81 7.02 -17.72
CA SER A 427 -7.53 6.33 -17.85
C SER A 427 -7.68 4.89 -18.32
N TYR A 428 -6.66 4.44 -19.06
CA TYR A 428 -6.55 3.10 -19.60
C TYR A 428 -5.20 2.49 -19.21
N ARG A 429 -5.26 1.37 -18.49
CA ARG A 429 -4.09 0.56 -18.11
C ARG A 429 -3.78 -0.45 -19.19
N PHE A 430 -2.62 -0.32 -19.83
CA PHE A 430 -2.17 -1.25 -20.88
C PHE A 430 -1.05 -2.21 -20.44
N LEU A 431 -0.38 -1.94 -19.31
CA LEU A 431 0.67 -2.82 -18.80
C LEU A 431 0.44 -3.11 -17.31
N GLN A 432 0.46 -4.39 -16.94
CA GLN A 432 0.51 -4.85 -15.55
C GLN A 432 1.69 -5.80 -15.37
N LYS A 433 2.70 -5.40 -14.59
CA LYS A 433 3.84 -6.23 -14.24
C LYS A 433 3.69 -6.73 -12.81
N ILE A 434 3.63 -8.06 -12.66
CA ILE A 434 3.62 -8.72 -11.36
C ILE A 434 5.06 -9.16 -11.05
N LYS A 435 5.73 -8.46 -10.13
CA LYS A 435 7.04 -8.85 -9.63
C LYS A 435 6.86 -9.66 -8.35
N THR A 436 7.04 -10.97 -8.46
CA THR A 436 7.30 -11.82 -7.30
C THR A 436 8.71 -11.56 -6.80
N LYS A 437 8.88 -11.26 -5.51
CA LYS A 437 10.22 -11.17 -4.91
C LYS A 437 10.88 -12.54 -5.01
N LYS A 438 11.71 -12.78 -6.04
CA LYS A 438 12.60 -13.94 -6.08
C LYS A 438 13.43 -13.89 -4.80
N ALA A 439 13.36 -14.94 -3.99
CA ALA A 439 14.26 -15.11 -2.87
C ALA A 439 15.68 -15.24 -3.45
N LYS A 440 16.49 -14.19 -3.32
CA LYS A 440 17.94 -14.29 -3.48
C LYS A 440 18.53 -15.02 -2.28
#